data_AF-A0A066TLT0-F1
#
_entry.id   AF-A0A066TLT0-F1
#
_cell.length_a   1.000
_cell.length_b   1.000
_cell.length_c   1.000
_cell.angle_alpha   90.00
_cell.angle_beta   90.00
_cell.angle_gamma   90.00
#
_symmetry.space_group_name_H-M   'P 1'
#
loop_
_entity.id
_entity.type
_entity.pdbx_description
1 polymer ?
#
loop_
_entity_poly.entity_id
_entity_poly.type
_entity_poly.pdbx_seq_one_letter_code
_entity_poly.pdbx_strand_id
1 'polypeptide(L)'
;MKSLQKGFTLIELMIVIAIIGILAAIAVPQYQNYIARSQVTRVMAEAGALKTTVETCILDGRTTLGDKAGECQLGATGSNLIKGDKNTGDADPTNKQDNVGYPKVTMPADANSQATIIAEFGNNAATTLAGKTLTWTRDVNGTWTCSTTVDAKYAPASCPAKGSAGSGSK
;
A
#
# COMPACT_ATOMS: atom_id res chain seq x y z
N MET A 1 -44.16 -39.94 17.81
CA MET A 1 -43.15 -39.89 18.89
C MET A 1 -42.62 -38.47 18.94
N LYS A 2 -42.76 -37.74 20.06
CA LYS A 2 -42.22 -36.39 20.22
C LYS A 2 -40.72 -36.52 20.50
N SER A 3 -39.86 -36.01 19.62
CA SER A 3 -38.43 -35.91 19.90
C SER A 3 -38.22 -34.92 21.04
N LEU A 4 -37.57 -35.36 22.11
CA LEU A 4 -37.09 -34.47 23.16
C LEU A 4 -35.91 -33.68 22.56
N GLN A 5 -36.13 -32.39 22.27
CA GLN A 5 -35.03 -31.49 21.93
C GLN A 5 -34.05 -31.43 23.12
N LYS A 6 -32.86 -32.01 22.96
CA LYS A 6 -31.76 -31.81 23.89
C LYS A 6 -31.26 -30.38 23.74
N GLY A 7 -31.61 -29.53 24.71
CA GLY A 7 -31.06 -28.18 24.82
C GLY A 7 -29.58 -28.22 25.21
N PHE A 8 -28.82 -27.23 24.77
CA PHE A 8 -27.43 -27.02 25.15
C PHE A 8 -27.37 -26.49 26.59
N THR A 9 -26.49 -27.03 27.44
CA THR A 9 -26.39 -26.58 28.84
C THR A 9 -25.63 -25.26 28.94
N LEU A 10 -25.97 -24.46 29.96
CA LEU A 10 -25.27 -23.21 30.25
C LEU A 10 -23.78 -23.42 30.51
N ILE A 11 -23.41 -24.55 31.13
CA ILE A 11 -22.00 -24.87 31.42
C ILE A 11 -21.23 -25.26 30.16
N GLU A 12 -21.84 -26.02 29.24
CA GLU A 12 -21.24 -26.32 27.93
C GLU A 12 -20.98 -25.03 27.14
N LEU A 13 -21.91 -24.07 27.20
CA LEU A 13 -21.74 -22.78 26.56
C LEU A 13 -20.61 -21.96 27.14
N MET A 14 -20.48 -21.93 28.47
CA MET A 14 -19.38 -21.22 29.12
C MET A 14 -18.01 -21.80 28.74
N ILE A 15 -17.87 -23.13 28.67
CA ILE A 15 -16.62 -23.79 28.29
C ILE A 15 -16.28 -23.46 26.82
N VAL A 16 -17.27 -23.54 25.92
CA VAL A 16 -17.05 -23.23 24.50
C VAL A 16 -16.59 -21.78 24.31
N ILE A 17 -17.23 -20.82 24.99
CA ILE A 17 -16.82 -19.41 24.94
C ILE A 17 -15.40 -19.22 25.49
N ALA A 18 -15.05 -19.91 26.57
CA ALA A 18 -13.71 -19.84 27.15
C ALA A 18 -12.64 -20.32 26.15
N ILE A 19 -12.87 -21.46 25.47
CA ILE A 19 -11.95 -22.01 24.48
C ILE A 19 -11.83 -21.07 23.26
N ILE A 20 -12.96 -20.57 22.74
CA ILE A 20 -12.96 -19.62 21.62
C ILE A 20 -12.21 -18.33 22.00
N GLY A 21 -12.37 -17.85 23.24
CA GLY A 21 -11.66 -16.68 23.75
C GLY A 21 -10.14 -16.83 23.71
N ILE A 22 -9.62 -17.98 24.15
CA ILE A 22 -8.18 -18.28 24.12
C ILE A 22 -7.65 -18.35 22.68
N LEU A 23 -8.38 -19.04 21.78
CA LEU A 23 -7.99 -19.16 20.38
C LEU A 23 -8.00 -17.80 19.67
N ALA A 24 -9.02 -16.98 19.93
CA ALA A 24 -9.16 -15.65 19.33
C ALA A 24 -8.02 -14.71 19.73
N ALA A 25 -7.54 -14.79 20.98
CA ALA A 25 -6.42 -13.96 21.46
C ALA A 25 -5.12 -14.17 20.65
N ILE A 26 -4.90 -15.36 20.10
CA ILE A 26 -3.73 -15.68 19.27
C ILE A 26 -4.04 -15.45 17.78
N ALA A 27 -5.21 -15.89 17.32
CA ALA A 27 -5.58 -15.87 15.91
C ALA A 27 -5.79 -14.46 15.35
N VAL A 28 -6.41 -13.56 16.11
CA VAL A 28 -6.72 -12.19 15.68
C VAL A 28 -5.44 -11.38 15.35
N PRO A 29 -4.43 -11.26 16.25
CA PRO A 29 -3.22 -10.51 15.91
C PRO A 29 -2.44 -11.14 14.76
N GLN A 30 -2.42 -12.48 14.65
CA GLN A 30 -1.78 -13.16 13.52
C GLN A 30 -2.48 -12.84 12.19
N TYR A 31 -3.81 -12.87 12.17
CA TYR A 31 -4.59 -12.53 10.98
C TYR A 31 -4.40 -11.06 10.58
N GLN A 32 -4.42 -10.13 11.55
CA GLN A 32 -4.14 -8.71 11.28
C GLN A 32 -2.75 -8.50 10.68
N ASN A 33 -1.72 -9.21 11.17
CA ASN A 33 -0.37 -9.16 10.60
C ASN A 33 -0.31 -9.71 9.17
N TYR A 34 -1.08 -10.75 8.86
CA TYR A 34 -1.19 -11.30 7.51
C TYR A 34 -1.86 -10.30 6.56
N ILE A 35 -2.97 -9.69 6.96
CA ILE A 35 -3.65 -8.66 6.16
C ILE A 35 -2.74 -7.46 5.91
N ALA A 36 -2.02 -6.98 6.93
CA ALA A 36 -1.06 -5.89 6.75
C ALA A 36 0.01 -6.22 5.69
N ARG A 37 0.63 -7.40 5.75
CA ARG A 37 1.61 -7.85 4.72
C ARG A 37 1.02 -7.93 3.32
N SER A 38 -0.20 -8.46 3.21
CA SER A 38 -0.91 -8.57 1.94
C SER A 38 -1.18 -7.19 1.33
N GLN A 39 -1.66 -6.25 2.15
CA GLN A 39 -1.90 -4.87 1.75
C GLN A 39 -0.61 -4.16 1.31
N VAL A 40 0.51 -4.34 2.01
CA VAL A 40 1.81 -3.76 1.61
C VAL A 40 2.23 -4.29 0.24
N THR A 41 2.10 -5.59 -0.01
CA THR A 41 2.47 -6.21 -1.28
C THR A 41 1.59 -5.72 -2.42
N ARG A 42 0.28 -5.57 -2.18
CA ARG A 42 -0.67 -5.01 -3.14
C ARG A 42 -0.32 -3.57 -3.50
N VAL A 43 -0.12 -2.71 -2.50
CA VAL A 43 0.25 -1.30 -2.72
C VAL A 43 1.61 -1.17 -3.42
N MET A 44 2.57 -2.05 -3.12
CA MET A 44 3.85 -2.11 -3.84
C MET A 44 3.66 -2.36 -5.34
N ALA A 45 2.75 -3.29 -5.70
CA ALA A 45 2.44 -3.62 -7.08
C ALA A 45 1.67 -2.48 -7.77
N GLU A 46 0.66 -1.91 -7.10
CA GLU A 46 -0.12 -0.76 -7.61
C GLU A 46 0.79 0.44 -7.90
N ALA A 47 1.67 0.81 -6.97
CA ALA A 47 2.63 1.89 -7.17
C ALA A 47 3.70 1.52 -8.21
N GLY A 48 4.14 0.27 -8.23
CA GLY A 48 5.14 -0.23 -9.16
C GLY A 48 4.68 -0.26 -10.62
N ALA A 49 3.38 -0.39 -10.87
CA ALA A 49 2.80 -0.38 -12.21
C ALA A 49 3.01 0.96 -12.94
N LEU A 50 3.17 2.07 -12.21
CA LEU A 50 3.37 3.40 -12.78
C LEU A 50 4.78 3.62 -13.34
N LYS A 51 5.75 2.78 -13.00
CA LYS A 51 7.16 2.97 -13.41
C LYS A 51 7.32 3.02 -14.91
N THR A 52 6.65 2.12 -15.64
CA THR A 52 6.75 2.05 -17.09
C THR A 52 6.22 3.34 -17.73
N THR A 53 5.08 3.83 -17.26
CA THR A 53 4.52 5.08 -17.79
C THR A 53 5.39 6.29 -17.46
N VAL A 54 5.92 6.35 -16.23
CA VAL A 54 6.90 7.39 -15.84
C VAL A 54 8.14 7.34 -16.73
N GLU A 55 8.66 6.15 -17.02
CA GLU A 55 9.82 5.97 -17.88
C GLU A 55 9.56 6.50 -19.29
N THR A 56 8.44 6.09 -19.90
CA THR A 56 8.04 6.57 -21.23
C THR A 56 7.91 8.09 -21.26
N CYS A 57 7.28 8.69 -20.25
CA CYS A 57 7.16 10.14 -20.17
C CYS A 57 8.51 10.85 -20.09
N ILE A 58 9.45 10.33 -19.29
CA ILE A 58 10.80 10.91 -19.17
C ILE A 58 11.53 10.82 -20.52
N LEU A 59 11.45 9.68 -21.21
CA LEU A 59 12.08 9.48 -22.52
C LEU A 59 11.49 10.39 -23.61
N ASP A 60 10.19 10.67 -23.54
CA ASP A 60 9.49 11.59 -24.43
C ASP A 60 9.71 13.08 -24.05
N GLY A 61 10.46 13.36 -22.98
CA GLY A 61 10.71 14.72 -22.49
C GLY A 61 9.53 15.38 -21.77
N ARG A 62 8.51 14.60 -21.37
CA ARG A 62 7.32 15.07 -20.67
C ARG A 62 7.52 14.99 -19.16
N THR A 63 7.93 16.09 -18.54
CA THR A 63 8.19 16.16 -17.10
C THR A 63 7.05 16.76 -16.28
N THR A 64 6.01 17.30 -16.94
CA THR A 64 4.80 17.80 -16.28
C THR A 64 3.74 16.71 -16.25
N LEU A 65 3.20 16.40 -15.08
CA LEU A 65 2.06 15.48 -14.93
C LEU A 65 0.77 16.20 -15.33
N GLY A 66 -0.12 15.51 -16.03
CA GLY A 66 -1.45 16.02 -16.34
C GLY A 66 -2.11 15.37 -17.54
N ASP A 67 -3.33 15.80 -17.82
CA ASP A 67 -4.21 15.19 -18.83
C ASP A 67 -4.20 15.93 -20.17
N LYS A 68 -3.44 17.02 -20.31
CA LYS A 68 -3.39 17.80 -21.56
C LYS A 68 -2.37 17.23 -22.54
N ALA A 69 -2.50 17.64 -23.80
CA ALA A 69 -1.53 17.31 -24.83
C ALA A 69 -0.13 17.83 -24.43
N GLY A 70 0.88 16.94 -24.48
CA GLY A 70 2.25 17.26 -24.09
C GLY A 70 2.57 17.01 -22.61
N GLU A 71 1.58 16.71 -21.78
CA GLU A 71 1.77 16.29 -20.38
C GLU A 71 1.93 14.77 -20.28
N CYS A 72 2.47 14.32 -19.15
CA CYS A 72 2.61 12.92 -18.78
C CYS A 72 1.31 12.41 -18.12
N GLN A 73 0.55 11.64 -18.90
CA GLN A 73 -0.63 10.94 -18.43
C GLN A 73 -0.23 9.60 -17.82
N LEU A 74 -0.36 9.47 -16.49
CA LEU A 74 0.07 8.27 -15.78
C LEU A 74 -0.92 7.10 -15.89
N GLY A 75 -2.19 7.39 -16.13
CA GLY A 75 -3.25 6.37 -16.15
C GLY A 75 -3.36 5.61 -14.82
N ALA A 76 -3.07 6.26 -13.70
CA ALA A 76 -3.06 5.61 -12.40
C ALA A 76 -4.46 5.12 -12.01
N THR A 77 -4.56 3.85 -11.60
CA THR A 77 -5.79 3.29 -11.04
C THR A 77 -5.92 3.65 -9.57
N GLY A 78 -7.11 4.10 -9.17
CA GLY A 78 -7.38 4.46 -7.78
C GLY A 78 -7.36 3.24 -6.85
N SER A 79 -6.86 3.44 -5.62
CA SER A 79 -6.75 2.39 -4.61
C SER A 79 -7.48 2.77 -3.33
N ASN A 80 -8.18 1.79 -2.74
CA ASN A 80 -8.82 1.97 -1.44
C ASN A 80 -7.88 1.81 -0.23
N LEU A 81 -6.59 1.53 -0.47
CA LEU A 81 -5.56 1.37 0.56
C LEU A 81 -4.54 2.52 0.58
N ILE A 82 -4.60 3.41 -0.41
CA ILE A 82 -3.68 4.52 -0.58
C ILE A 82 -4.46 5.81 -0.36
N LYS A 83 -3.84 6.79 0.31
CA LYS A 83 -4.32 8.18 0.33
C LYS A 83 -3.49 9.02 -0.64
N GLY A 84 -4.14 10.00 -1.26
CA GLY A 84 -3.49 10.90 -2.20
C GLY A 84 -4.45 11.31 -3.31
N ASP A 85 -4.24 12.52 -3.81
CA ASP A 85 -5.04 13.08 -4.90
C ASP A 85 -4.54 12.50 -6.24
N LYS A 86 -5.38 12.53 -7.29
CA LYS A 86 -4.96 12.15 -8.63
C LYS A 86 -3.75 12.96 -9.12
N ASN A 87 -2.94 12.34 -9.96
CA ASN A 87 -1.73 12.93 -10.55
C ASN A 87 -2.03 13.75 -11.84
N THR A 88 -3.02 14.64 -11.81
CA THR A 88 -3.42 15.40 -13.02
C THR A 88 -2.75 16.77 -13.13
N GLY A 89 -1.84 17.11 -12.21
CA GLY A 89 -1.04 18.35 -12.26
C GLY A 89 -1.82 19.64 -11.95
N ASP A 90 -3.14 19.58 -11.96
CA ASP A 90 -4.06 20.63 -11.56
C ASP A 90 -4.69 20.34 -10.19
N ALA A 91 -4.94 21.41 -9.44
CA ALA A 91 -5.68 21.36 -8.18
C ALA A 91 -7.20 21.19 -8.43
N ASP A 92 -7.58 20.27 -9.31
CA ASP A 92 -9.00 19.98 -9.58
C ASP A 92 -9.63 19.32 -8.33
N PRO A 93 -10.70 19.89 -7.74
CA PRO A 93 -11.42 19.26 -6.64
C PRO A 93 -11.98 17.86 -6.97
N THR A 94 -12.15 17.48 -8.24
CA THR A 94 -12.53 16.12 -8.66
C THR A 94 -11.40 15.08 -8.53
N ASN A 95 -10.18 15.53 -8.21
CA ASN A 95 -9.03 14.67 -7.93
C ASN A 95 -9.09 14.01 -6.56
N LYS A 96 -10.01 14.48 -5.70
CA LYS A 96 -10.34 13.85 -4.42
C LYS A 96 -11.54 12.96 -4.62
N GLN A 97 -11.38 11.69 -4.27
CA GLN A 97 -12.45 10.71 -4.24
C GLN A 97 -12.50 10.08 -2.85
N ASP A 98 -13.69 9.98 -2.27
CA ASP A 98 -13.85 9.40 -0.95
C ASP A 98 -13.36 7.95 -0.94
N ASN A 99 -12.49 7.62 0.01
CA ASN A 99 -11.89 6.29 0.17
C ASN A 99 -11.12 5.75 -1.06
N VAL A 100 -10.73 6.61 -2.00
CA VAL A 100 -9.90 6.25 -3.14
C VAL A 100 -8.72 7.22 -3.18
N GLY A 101 -7.50 6.70 -3.26
CA GLY A 101 -6.32 7.52 -3.42
C GLY A 101 -5.32 6.94 -4.41
N TYR A 102 -4.37 7.78 -4.78
CA TYR A 102 -3.40 7.52 -5.84
C TYR A 102 -1.98 7.67 -5.31
N PRO A 103 -1.00 6.88 -5.80
CA PRO A 103 0.39 7.13 -5.51
C PRO A 103 0.80 8.52 -6.00
N LYS A 104 1.46 9.32 -5.16
CA LYS A 104 2.00 10.61 -5.54
C LYS A 104 3.24 10.41 -6.40
N VAL A 105 3.18 10.85 -7.65
CA VAL A 105 4.34 10.83 -8.55
C VAL A 105 5.02 12.19 -8.56
N THR A 106 6.34 12.20 -8.59
CA THR A 106 7.16 13.38 -8.80
C THR A 106 8.13 13.07 -9.92
N MET A 107 7.97 13.80 -11.02
CA MET A 107 8.85 13.73 -12.19
C MET A 107 10.17 14.46 -11.89
N PRO A 108 11.27 14.08 -12.57
CA PRO A 108 12.55 14.76 -12.38
C PRO A 108 12.45 16.20 -12.90
N ALA A 109 12.94 17.17 -12.12
CA ALA A 109 12.95 18.59 -12.51
C ALA A 109 13.96 18.88 -13.64
N ASP A 110 15.05 18.09 -13.69
CA ASP A 110 16.10 18.16 -14.70
C ASP A 110 16.77 16.79 -14.88
N ALA A 111 17.78 16.72 -15.75
CA ALA A 111 18.53 15.49 -16.04
C ALA A 111 19.30 14.92 -14.82
N ASN A 112 19.45 15.68 -13.74
CA ASN A 112 20.17 15.28 -12.53
C ASN A 112 19.23 15.01 -11.35
N SER A 113 17.92 15.15 -11.56
CA SER A 113 16.90 14.95 -10.54
C SER A 113 16.36 13.54 -10.56
N GLN A 114 15.99 13.04 -9.38
CA GLN A 114 15.36 11.72 -9.25
C GLN A 114 13.84 11.83 -9.50
N ALA A 115 13.24 10.74 -9.96
CA ALA A 115 11.78 10.59 -9.96
C ALA A 115 11.35 9.75 -8.76
N THR A 116 10.19 10.07 -8.17
CA THR A 116 9.65 9.30 -7.05
C THR A 116 8.19 8.93 -7.26
N ILE A 117 7.81 7.73 -6.86
CA ILE A 117 6.42 7.29 -6.74
C ILE A 117 6.22 6.92 -5.26
N ILE A 118 5.41 7.71 -4.55
CA ILE A 118 5.16 7.55 -3.13
C ILE A 118 3.70 7.12 -2.95
N ALA A 119 3.49 5.89 -2.50
CA ALA A 119 2.20 5.43 -2.03
C ALA A 119 2.15 5.59 -0.50
N GLU A 120 1.25 6.43 0.00
CA GLU A 120 0.99 6.54 1.43
C GLU A 120 -0.22 5.69 1.81
N PHE A 121 -0.04 4.79 2.77
CA PHE A 121 -1.10 3.92 3.26
C PHE A 121 -2.15 4.75 4.00
N GLY A 122 -3.41 4.58 3.63
CA GLY A 122 -4.54 5.31 4.21
C GLY A 122 -5.86 4.67 3.84
N ASN A 123 -6.96 5.40 4.04
CA ASN A 123 -8.33 4.92 3.78
C ASN A 123 -8.60 3.59 4.53
N ASN A 124 -8.76 2.48 3.80
CA ASN A 124 -9.06 1.16 4.37
C ASN A 124 -7.81 0.32 4.65
N ALA A 125 -6.60 0.91 4.61
CA ALA A 125 -5.39 0.24 5.07
C ALA A 125 -5.52 -0.16 6.54
N ALA A 126 -4.88 -1.28 6.91
CA ALA A 126 -4.76 -1.72 8.28
C ALA A 126 -4.22 -0.58 9.13
N THR A 127 -4.75 -0.42 10.34
CA THR A 127 -4.43 0.72 11.22
C THR A 127 -2.94 0.82 11.55
N THR A 128 -2.23 -0.30 11.55
CA THR A 128 -0.76 -0.37 11.73
C THR A 128 0.04 0.19 10.55
N LEU A 129 -0.58 0.31 9.37
CA LEU A 129 0.03 0.87 8.16
C LEU A 129 -0.34 2.34 7.95
N ALA A 130 -1.41 2.84 8.58
CA ALA A 130 -1.90 4.20 8.33
C ALA A 130 -0.80 5.27 8.50
N GLY A 131 -0.63 6.11 7.48
CA GLY A 131 0.39 7.17 7.45
C GLY A 131 1.81 6.69 7.14
N LYS A 132 2.05 5.39 6.97
CA LYS A 132 3.32 4.86 6.46
C LYS A 132 3.37 5.01 4.94
N THR A 133 4.57 4.99 4.37
CA THR A 133 4.77 5.13 2.93
C THR A 133 5.56 3.97 2.33
N LEU A 134 5.31 3.73 1.05
CA LEU A 134 6.14 2.94 0.16
C LEU A 134 6.63 3.85 -0.97
N THR A 135 7.92 3.87 -1.21
CA THR A 135 8.57 4.81 -2.13
C THR A 135 9.41 4.05 -3.14
N TRP A 136 9.00 4.14 -4.41
CA TRP A 136 9.86 3.82 -5.54
C TRP A 136 10.64 5.06 -5.95
N THR A 137 11.95 4.92 -6.09
CA THR A 137 12.86 6.00 -6.47
C THR A 137 13.58 5.58 -7.74
N ARG A 138 13.48 6.39 -8.78
CA ARG A 138 14.28 6.27 -10.00
C ARG A 138 15.49 7.19 -9.85
N ASP A 139 16.69 6.62 -9.90
CA ASP A 139 17.90 7.43 -9.94
C ASP A 139 18.09 8.10 -11.31
N VAL A 140 19.13 8.93 -11.42
CA VAL A 140 19.48 9.63 -12.66
C VAL A 140 19.86 8.68 -13.81
N ASN A 141 20.27 7.46 -13.47
CA ASN A 141 20.66 6.42 -14.44
C ASN A 141 19.47 5.55 -14.88
N GLY A 142 18.26 5.80 -14.35
CA GLY A 142 17.07 4.99 -14.64
C GLY A 142 16.91 3.74 -13.78
N THR A 143 17.73 3.58 -12.75
CA THR A 143 17.60 2.46 -11.81
C THR A 143 16.49 2.73 -10.81
N TRP A 144 15.56 1.78 -10.70
CA TRP A 144 14.46 1.82 -9.73
C TRP A 144 14.83 1.09 -8.44
N THR A 145 14.72 1.79 -7.32
CA THR A 145 14.88 1.22 -5.96
C THR A 145 13.61 1.42 -5.16
N CYS A 146 13.31 0.51 -4.24
CA CYS A 146 12.16 0.62 -3.35
C CYS A 146 12.60 0.74 -1.90
N SER A 147 11.90 1.56 -1.12
CA SER A 147 11.98 1.55 0.33
C SER A 147 10.60 1.83 0.94
N THR A 148 10.38 1.41 2.18
CA THR A 148 9.11 1.65 2.88
C THR A 148 9.33 2.07 4.32
N THR A 149 8.41 2.84 4.91
CA THR A 149 8.45 3.17 6.35
C THR A 149 7.59 2.24 7.20
N VAL A 150 6.99 1.20 6.60
CA VAL A 150 6.27 0.16 7.36
C VAL A 150 7.26 -0.64 8.21
N ASP A 151 6.77 -1.25 9.29
CA ASP A 151 7.62 -2.10 10.12
C ASP A 151 8.24 -3.24 9.29
N ALA A 152 9.48 -3.62 9.59
CA ALA A 152 10.21 -4.66 8.85
C ALA A 152 9.45 -6.00 8.77
N LYS A 153 8.64 -6.33 9.79
CA LYS A 153 7.78 -7.54 9.80
C LYS A 153 6.69 -7.55 8.71
N TYR A 154 6.37 -6.39 8.16
CA TYR A 154 5.38 -6.19 7.09
C TYR A 154 6.03 -5.86 5.74
N ALA A 155 7.31 -5.46 5.72
CA ALA A 155 8.02 -5.05 4.52
C ALA A 155 8.38 -6.25 3.63
N PRO A 156 8.11 -6.19 2.31
CA PRO A 156 8.53 -7.23 1.38
C PRO A 156 10.03 -7.14 1.10
N ALA A 157 10.66 -8.25 0.73
CA ALA A 157 12.10 -8.29 0.44
C ALA A 157 12.53 -7.34 -0.69
N SER A 158 11.67 -7.16 -1.70
CA SER A 158 11.89 -6.23 -2.82
C SER A 158 11.66 -4.75 -2.46
N CYS A 159 11.14 -4.47 -1.27
CA CYS A 159 10.95 -3.11 -0.75
C CYS A 159 11.25 -3.07 0.75
N PRO A 160 12.53 -3.02 1.15
CA PRO A 160 12.93 -3.10 2.55
C PRO A 160 12.52 -1.85 3.35
N ALA A 161 12.35 -2.03 4.66
CA ALA A 161 12.05 -0.95 5.58
C ALA A 161 13.21 0.06 5.70
N LYS A 162 12.90 1.35 5.67
CA LYS A 162 13.86 2.46 5.76
C LYS A 162 14.46 2.48 7.17
N GLY A 163 15.77 2.23 7.26
CA GLY A 163 16.48 1.99 8.52
C GLY A 163 16.85 0.52 8.78
N SER A 164 16.38 -0.41 7.95
CA SER A 164 16.89 -1.79 7.91
C SER A 164 18.16 -1.89 7.06
N ALA A 165 19.13 -1.00 7.30
CA ALA A 165 20.50 -1.27 6.88
C ALA A 165 21.08 -2.27 7.87
N GLY A 166 21.01 -3.57 7.53
CA GLY A 166 21.71 -4.62 8.27
C GLY A 166 20.80 -5.68 8.90
N SER A 167 20.45 -6.69 8.11
CA SER A 167 20.48 -8.08 8.57
C SER A 167 20.71 -8.94 7.35
N GLY A 168 21.98 -9.08 6.99
CA GLY A 168 22.39 -10.02 5.97
C GLY A 168 21.90 -11.43 6.28
N SER A 169 21.55 -12.13 5.22
CA SER A 169 21.77 -13.55 4.99
C SER A 169 22.27 -14.34 6.21
N LYS A 170 21.41 -15.21 6.73
CA LYS A 170 21.82 -16.55 7.14
C LYS A 170 20.96 -17.55 6.41
#